data_AF-V6IAD9-F1
#
_entry.id   AF-V6IAD9-F1
#
_cell.length_a   1.000
_cell.length_b   1.000
_cell.length_c   1.000
_cell.angle_alpha   90.00
_cell.angle_beta   90.00
_cell.angle_gamma   90.00
#
_symmetry.space_group_name_H-M   'P 1'
#
loop_
_entity.id
_entity.type
_entity.pdbx_description
1 polymer ?
#
loop_
_entity_poly.entity_id
_entity_poly.type
_entity_poly.pdbx_seq_one_letter_code
_entity_poly.pdbx_strand_id
1 'polypeptide(L)'
;MKVKFLIYFIVSFFLTCGLVRDNRAYEYDISYSYQGEEIIFHIQNKLGRKIPWRHVTSIGVSLIKENKDHEEFWSMGNVGCDDLNTELKYGATPKGFLVYKNKKLEVGKKYTFYFMPLVPRREFWIEFVYDPPKGTMTEVGKDENKTD
;
A
#
# COMPACT_ATOMS: atom_id res chain seq x y z
N MET A 1 -54.18 4.63 -1.94
CA MET A 1 -53.49 4.94 -0.66
C MET A 1 -52.42 3.92 -0.27
N LYS A 2 -52.65 2.61 -0.41
CA LYS A 2 -51.71 1.54 0.04
C LYS A 2 -50.33 1.54 -0.66
N VAL A 3 -50.26 1.88 -1.95
CA VAL A 3 -49.00 1.86 -2.73
C VAL A 3 -48.04 3.00 -2.34
N LYS A 4 -48.56 4.20 -2.03
CA LYS A 4 -47.73 5.33 -1.59
C LYS A 4 -47.03 5.03 -0.27
N PHE A 5 -47.74 4.43 0.69
CA PHE A 5 -47.17 3.99 1.96
C PHE A 5 -46.05 2.95 1.77
N LEU A 6 -46.20 2.02 0.84
CA LEU A 6 -45.17 1.01 0.55
C LEU A 6 -43.90 1.66 -0.03
N ILE A 7 -44.04 2.63 -0.93
CA ILE A 7 -42.89 3.35 -1.49
C ILE A 7 -42.18 4.18 -0.42
N TYR A 8 -42.92 4.90 0.42
CA TYR A 8 -42.32 5.63 1.54
C TYR A 8 -41.62 4.69 2.52
N PHE A 9 -42.20 3.51 2.79
CA PHE A 9 -41.57 2.51 3.63
C PHE A 9 -40.28 1.96 3.02
N ILE A 10 -40.27 1.65 1.72
CA ILE A 10 -39.06 1.17 1.00
C ILE A 10 -38.00 2.27 0.96
N VAL A 11 -38.37 3.53 0.67
CA VAL A 11 -37.44 4.66 0.64
C VAL A 11 -36.89 4.96 2.03
N SER A 12 -37.73 4.98 3.06
CA SER A 12 -37.28 5.13 4.44
C SER A 12 -36.39 3.96 4.87
N PHE A 13 -36.72 2.73 4.49
CA PHE A 13 -35.88 1.55 4.78
C PHE A 13 -34.55 1.60 4.00
N PHE A 14 -34.53 2.05 2.75
CA PHE A 14 -33.30 2.30 1.99
C PHE A 14 -32.49 3.48 2.53
N LEU A 15 -33.11 4.42 3.24
CA LEU A 15 -32.42 5.56 3.86
C LEU A 15 -31.94 5.23 5.29
N THR A 16 -32.63 4.37 6.03
CA THR A 16 -32.25 3.97 7.40
C THR A 16 -31.41 2.68 7.45
N CYS A 17 -31.63 1.76 6.52
CA CYS A 17 -30.79 0.58 6.27
C CYS A 17 -29.86 0.77 5.06
N GLY A 18 -29.87 1.96 4.46
CA GLY A 18 -28.96 2.34 3.39
C GLY A 18 -27.53 2.18 3.84
N LEU A 19 -26.87 1.15 3.29
CA LEU A 19 -25.46 0.81 3.47
C LEU A 19 -24.90 1.50 4.72
N VAL A 20 -25.16 0.92 5.90
CA VAL A 20 -24.24 1.07 7.04
C VAL A 20 -22.95 0.44 6.53
N ARG A 21 -22.22 1.22 5.74
CA ARG A 21 -21.02 0.84 5.04
C ARG A 21 -20.03 0.79 6.18
N ASP A 22 -19.89 -0.42 6.72
CA ASP A 22 -19.21 -0.72 7.97
C ASP A 22 -17.99 0.18 8.06
N ASN A 23 -17.99 1.13 8.99
CA ASN A 23 -16.89 2.10 9.09
C ASN A 23 -15.55 1.38 9.24
N ARG A 24 -15.57 0.14 9.77
CA ARG A 24 -14.41 -0.76 9.86
C ARG A 24 -13.85 -1.16 8.49
N ALA A 25 -14.66 -1.19 7.43
CA ALA A 25 -14.20 -1.48 6.07
C ALA A 25 -13.27 -0.38 5.49
N TYR A 26 -13.26 0.81 6.12
CA TYR A 26 -12.37 1.91 5.78
C TYR A 26 -11.18 2.06 6.72
N GLU A 27 -11.04 1.16 7.69
CA GLU A 27 -9.79 1.01 8.42
C GLU A 27 -8.84 0.13 7.59
N TYR A 28 -7.59 0.58 7.48
CA TYR A 28 -6.56 -0.08 6.69
C TYR A 28 -5.51 -0.70 7.61
N ASP A 29 -4.96 -1.80 7.15
CA ASP A 29 -3.78 -2.43 7.71
C ASP A 29 -2.70 -2.43 6.62
N ILE A 30 -1.54 -1.88 6.98
CA ILE A 30 -0.42 -1.66 6.07
C ILE A 30 0.78 -2.35 6.68
N SER A 31 1.43 -3.18 5.90
CA SER A 31 2.69 -3.81 6.25
C SER A 31 3.59 -3.91 5.03
N TYR A 32 4.83 -4.36 5.23
CA TYR A 32 5.75 -4.64 4.15
C TYR A 32 6.53 -5.91 4.43
N SER A 33 7.02 -6.54 3.37
CA SER A 33 7.91 -7.70 3.44
C SER A 33 8.99 -7.58 2.38
N TYR A 34 10.14 -8.22 2.62
CA TYR A 34 11.16 -8.40 1.60
C TYR A 34 10.94 -9.70 0.83
N GLN A 35 11.04 -9.65 -0.49
CA GLN A 35 11.15 -10.81 -1.38
C GLN A 35 12.47 -10.70 -2.16
N GLY A 36 13.52 -11.36 -1.66
CA GLY A 36 14.88 -11.10 -2.14
C GLY A 36 15.26 -9.65 -1.87
N GLU A 37 15.65 -8.93 -2.92
CA GLU A 37 15.98 -7.50 -2.85
C GLU A 37 14.76 -6.57 -3.03
N GLU A 38 13.57 -7.13 -3.31
CA GLU A 38 12.36 -6.35 -3.54
C GLU A 38 11.60 -6.07 -2.23
N ILE A 39 11.06 -4.85 -2.09
CA ILE A 39 10.10 -4.52 -1.04
C ILE A 39 8.69 -4.68 -1.61
N ILE A 40 7.86 -5.44 -0.92
CA ILE A 40 6.43 -5.57 -1.23
C ILE A 40 5.61 -4.94 -0.13
N PHE A 41 4.77 -3.97 -0.50
CA PHE A 41 3.81 -3.35 0.40
C PHE A 41 2.48 -4.11 0.34
N HIS A 42 2.02 -4.52 1.52
CA HIS A 42 0.74 -5.20 1.72
C HIS A 42 -0.25 -4.20 2.28
N ILE A 43 -1.31 -3.92 1.51
CA ILE A 43 -2.37 -3.01 1.90
C ILE A 43 -3.70 -3.75 1.85
N GLN A 44 -4.33 -3.86 3.00
CA GLN A 44 -5.63 -4.51 3.17
C GLN A 44 -6.54 -3.67 4.04
N ASN A 45 -7.86 -3.87 3.95
CA ASN A 45 -8.76 -3.34 4.97
C ASN A 45 -8.76 -4.25 6.21
N LYS A 46 -9.35 -3.81 7.31
CA LYS A 46 -9.51 -4.61 8.55
C LYS A 46 -10.30 -5.92 8.37
N LEU A 47 -10.97 -6.10 7.24
CA LEU A 47 -11.63 -7.37 6.87
C LEU A 47 -10.69 -8.34 6.12
N GLY A 48 -9.39 -8.01 6.02
CA GLY A 48 -8.37 -8.81 5.34
C GLY A 48 -8.48 -8.80 3.82
N ARG A 49 -9.23 -7.87 3.22
CA ARG A 49 -9.40 -7.78 1.76
C ARG A 49 -8.38 -6.82 1.17
N LYS A 50 -7.68 -7.27 0.11
CA LYS A 50 -6.82 -6.40 -0.71
C LYS A 50 -7.64 -5.23 -1.25
N ILE A 51 -7.02 -4.05 -1.30
CA ILE A 51 -7.68 -2.84 -1.79
C ILE A 51 -7.51 -2.75 -3.31
N PRO A 52 -8.62 -2.64 -4.07
CA PRO A 52 -8.59 -2.34 -5.49
C PRO A 52 -7.75 -1.09 -5.80
N TRP A 53 -6.86 -1.17 -6.78
CA TRP A 53 -5.99 -0.04 -7.14
C TRP A 53 -6.78 1.18 -7.64
N ARG A 54 -7.94 0.95 -8.26
CA ARG A 54 -8.89 2.01 -8.64
C ARG A 54 -9.42 2.82 -7.44
N HIS A 55 -9.32 2.28 -6.22
CA HIS A 55 -9.72 2.97 -4.99
C HIS A 55 -8.53 3.68 -4.32
N VAL A 56 -7.42 3.87 -5.02
CA VAL A 56 -6.22 4.52 -4.49
C VAL A 56 -5.97 5.80 -5.28
N THR A 57 -5.71 6.92 -4.60
CA THR A 57 -5.44 8.20 -5.25
C THR A 57 -3.95 8.47 -5.39
N SER A 58 -3.17 8.18 -4.35
CA SER A 58 -1.73 8.39 -4.36
C SER A 58 -1.01 7.41 -3.45
N ILE A 59 0.24 7.14 -3.80
CA ILE A 59 1.14 6.25 -3.09
C ILE A 59 2.54 6.86 -3.17
N GLY A 60 3.33 6.72 -2.12
CA GLY A 60 4.73 7.08 -2.19
C GLY A 60 5.56 6.67 -0.98
N VAL A 61 6.85 6.97 -1.08
CA VAL A 61 7.87 6.75 -0.07
C VAL A 61 8.70 8.02 0.04
N SER A 62 8.92 8.47 1.27
CA SER A 62 9.76 9.62 1.59
C SER A 62 10.84 9.24 2.60
N LEU A 63 12.06 9.75 2.42
CA LEU A 63 13.16 9.65 3.39
C LEU A 63 12.87 10.56 4.59
N ILE A 64 13.04 10.05 5.80
CA ILE A 64 13.00 10.85 7.03
C ILE A 64 14.41 11.37 7.32
N LYS A 65 14.59 12.68 7.25
CA LYS A 65 15.87 13.36 7.56
C LYS A 65 16.05 13.49 9.08
N GLU A 66 17.28 13.77 9.50
CA GLU A 66 17.63 13.94 10.93
C GLU A 66 16.83 15.07 11.61
N ASN A 67 16.49 16.12 10.87
CA ASN A 67 15.65 17.22 11.33
C ASN A 67 14.13 16.91 11.28
N LYS A 68 13.74 15.67 11.00
CA LYS A 68 12.36 15.20 10.77
C LYS A 68 11.69 15.73 9.50
N ASP A 69 12.41 16.42 8.62
CA ASP A 69 11.87 16.75 7.29
C ASP A 69 11.79 15.51 6.42
N HIS A 70 10.84 15.53 5.49
CA HIS A 70 10.62 14.45 4.55
C HIS A 70 11.11 14.84 3.15
N GLU A 71 11.88 13.96 2.51
CA GLU A 71 12.20 14.08 1.10
C GLU A 71 11.54 12.95 0.32
N GLU A 72 10.71 13.29 -0.67
CA GLU A 72 10.11 12.27 -1.53
C GLU A 72 11.17 11.49 -2.30
N PHE A 73 11.05 10.15 -2.31
CA PHE A 73 11.90 9.24 -3.08
C PHE A 73 11.11 8.55 -4.17
N TRP A 74 9.88 8.16 -3.86
CA TRP A 74 8.97 7.56 -4.83
C TRP A 74 7.58 8.14 -4.63
N SER A 75 6.92 8.59 -5.69
CA SER A 75 5.55 9.10 -5.58
C SER A 75 4.83 8.92 -6.91
N MET A 76 3.58 8.48 -6.83
CA MET A 76 2.72 8.30 -7.99
C MET A 76 1.25 8.54 -7.64
N GLY A 77 0.51 9.00 -8.64
CA GLY A 77 -0.93 9.28 -8.53
C GLY A 77 -1.74 8.44 -9.51
N ASN A 78 -2.93 8.02 -9.11
CA ASN A 78 -3.85 7.31 -9.98
C ASN A 78 -4.52 8.27 -10.97
N VAL A 79 -4.43 7.96 -12.26
CA VAL A 79 -4.99 8.75 -13.37
C VAL A 79 -6.05 7.98 -14.18
N GLY A 80 -6.48 6.80 -13.70
CA GLY A 80 -7.46 5.95 -14.39
C GLY A 80 -7.05 4.47 -14.42
N CYS A 81 -6.88 3.87 -13.24
CA CYS A 81 -6.50 2.45 -13.11
C CYS A 81 -7.68 1.49 -13.38
N ASP A 82 -7.44 0.48 -14.22
CA ASP A 82 -8.39 -0.58 -14.59
C ASP A 82 -8.58 -1.66 -13.49
N ASP A 83 -8.05 -1.44 -12.29
CA ASP A 83 -8.06 -2.35 -11.14
C ASP A 83 -7.35 -3.70 -11.37
N LEU A 84 -6.07 -3.76 -10.99
CA LEU A 84 -5.22 -4.93 -11.25
C LEU A 84 -5.14 -5.95 -10.10
N ASN A 85 -5.63 -5.66 -8.88
CA ASN A 85 -5.48 -6.52 -7.69
C ASN A 85 -4.06 -7.12 -7.50
N THR A 86 -3.03 -6.46 -8.04
CA THR A 86 -1.63 -6.86 -7.98
C THR A 86 -0.98 -6.40 -6.69
N GLU A 87 0.14 -7.02 -6.30
CA GLU A 87 0.95 -6.56 -5.19
C GLU A 87 1.78 -5.33 -5.58
N LEU A 88 1.99 -4.44 -4.61
CA LEU A 88 2.77 -3.23 -4.81
C LEU A 88 4.23 -3.50 -4.49
N LYS A 89 5.04 -3.63 -5.52
CA LYS A 89 6.49 -3.66 -5.40
C LYS A 89 7.03 -2.24 -5.45
N TYR A 90 7.98 -1.92 -4.58
CA TYR A 90 8.67 -0.64 -4.62
C TYR A 90 9.28 -0.38 -6.00
N GLY A 91 9.10 0.83 -6.54
CA GLY A 91 9.64 1.23 -7.85
C GLY A 91 8.88 0.67 -9.06
N ALA A 92 7.98 -0.30 -8.87
CA ALA A 92 7.11 -0.80 -9.93
C ALA A 92 5.84 0.06 -10.05
N THR A 93 5.44 0.40 -11.26
CA THR A 93 4.27 1.24 -11.52
C THR A 93 3.10 0.39 -12.01
N PRO A 94 2.00 0.30 -11.24
CA PRO A 94 0.77 -0.32 -11.73
C PRO A 94 0.20 0.48 -12.92
N LYS A 95 -0.44 -0.21 -13.88
CA LYS A 95 -1.10 0.44 -15.02
C LYS A 95 -2.15 1.45 -14.51
N GLY A 96 -2.16 2.65 -15.09
CA GLY A 96 -3.07 3.73 -14.69
C GLY A 96 -2.57 4.61 -13.54
N PHE A 97 -1.31 4.44 -13.12
CA PHE A 97 -0.61 5.40 -12.26
C PHE A 97 0.38 6.25 -13.07
N LEU A 98 0.43 7.55 -12.75
CA LEU A 98 1.43 8.48 -13.23
C LEU A 98 2.51 8.65 -12.16
N VAL A 99 3.76 8.40 -12.53
CA VAL A 99 4.92 8.54 -11.63
C VAL A 99 5.40 9.99 -11.61
N TYR A 100 5.49 10.57 -10.42
CA TYR A 100 6.05 11.91 -10.21
C TYR A 100 7.51 11.87 -9.78
N LYS A 101 7.90 10.85 -9.02
CA LYS A 101 9.27 10.66 -8.54
C LYS A 101 9.62 9.19 -8.41
N ASN A 102 10.85 8.81 -8.74
CA ASN A 102 11.37 7.45 -8.57
C ASN A 102 12.91 7.47 -8.43
N LYS A 103 13.38 7.53 -7.18
CA LYS A 103 14.78 7.39 -6.77
C LYS A 103 15.00 5.98 -6.21
N LYS A 104 16.24 5.52 -6.10
CA LYS A 104 16.56 4.28 -5.37
C LYS A 104 16.65 4.55 -3.87
N LEU A 105 16.25 3.58 -3.05
CA LEU A 105 16.43 3.64 -1.59
C LEU A 105 17.90 3.42 -1.22
N GLU A 106 18.31 4.02 -0.11
CA GLU A 106 19.63 3.92 0.49
C GLU A 106 19.56 3.00 1.71
N VAL A 107 20.45 2.01 1.77
CA VAL A 107 20.50 1.03 2.86
C VAL A 107 20.79 1.70 4.20
N GLY A 108 20.10 1.26 5.25
CA GLY A 108 20.24 1.77 6.61
C GLY A 108 19.50 3.09 6.87
N LYS A 109 18.79 3.64 5.88
CA LYS A 109 18.01 4.87 6.04
C LYS A 109 16.56 4.60 6.44
N LYS A 110 15.97 5.54 7.17
CA LYS A 110 14.58 5.48 7.63
C LYS A 110 13.66 6.18 6.63
N TYR A 111 12.57 5.52 6.28
CA TYR A 111 11.59 5.96 5.31
C TYR A 111 10.18 5.92 5.88
N THR A 112 9.30 6.69 5.25
CA THR A 112 7.86 6.66 5.45
C THR A 112 7.20 6.28 4.14
N PHE A 113 6.52 5.14 4.11
CA PHE A 113 5.57 4.84 3.04
C PHE A 113 4.23 5.45 3.36
N TYR A 114 3.62 6.11 2.38
CA TYR A 114 2.28 6.65 2.49
C TYR A 114 1.36 6.06 1.43
N PHE A 115 0.10 5.90 1.82
CA PHE A 115 -0.99 5.37 1.01
C PHE A 115 -2.24 6.22 1.22
N MET A 116 -2.84 6.70 0.13
CA MET A 116 -4.06 7.49 0.18
C MET A 116 -5.15 6.79 -0.66
N PRO A 117 -6.18 6.22 -0.02
CA PRO A 117 -7.34 5.67 -0.71
C PRO A 117 -8.32 6.78 -1.12
N LEU A 118 -9.05 6.56 -2.21
CA LEU A 118 -10.10 7.43 -2.73
C LEU A 118 -11.21 7.70 -1.71
N VAL A 119 -11.51 6.71 -0.87
CA VAL A 119 -12.41 6.84 0.28
C VAL A 119 -11.72 6.13 1.44
N PRO A 120 -11.31 6.81 2.53
CA PRO A 120 -11.74 8.15 2.97
C PRO A 120 -10.89 9.37 2.54
N ARG A 121 -10.01 9.30 1.52
CA ARG A 121 -9.03 10.37 1.20
C ARG A 121 -8.13 10.75 2.37
N ARG A 122 -7.89 9.83 3.29
CA ARG A 122 -6.97 10.00 4.41
C ARG A 122 -5.64 9.38 4.05
N GLU A 123 -4.55 10.03 4.41
CA GLU A 123 -3.23 9.45 4.23
C GLU A 123 -2.91 8.48 5.38
N PHE A 124 -2.41 7.30 5.03
CA PHE A 124 -1.98 6.25 5.96
C PHE A 124 -0.49 6.01 5.79
N TRP A 125 0.22 5.90 6.90
CA TRP A 125 1.67 6.01 6.97
C TRP A 125 2.23 4.78 7.67
N ILE A 126 3.33 4.25 7.14
CA ILE A 126 4.14 3.24 7.82
C ILE A 126 5.60 3.67 7.75
N GLU A 127 6.22 3.79 8.93
CA GLU A 127 7.64 4.03 9.04
C GLU A 127 8.40 2.72 8.99
N PHE A 128 9.51 2.69 8.25
CA PHE A 128 10.38 1.53 8.16
C PHE A 128 11.83 1.94 7.93
N VAL A 129 12.76 1.04 8.25
CA VAL A 129 14.17 1.18 7.87
C VAL A 129 14.42 0.29 6.68
N TYR A 130 15.01 0.84 5.62
CA TYR A 130 15.40 0.04 4.47
C TYR A 130 16.69 -0.71 4.79
N ASP A 131 16.55 -2.01 5.01
CA ASP A 131 17.65 -2.94 5.25
C ASP A 131 17.31 -4.23 4.49
N PRO A 132 17.69 -4.32 3.19
CA PRO A 132 17.35 -5.48 2.38
C PRO A 132 18.01 -6.71 3.00
N PRO A 133 17.32 -7.86 3.06
CA PRO A 133 17.87 -9.07 3.65
C PRO A 133 19.15 -9.42 2.89
N LYS A 134 20.25 -9.59 3.63
CA LYS A 134 21.46 -10.19 3.10
C LYS A 134 21.06 -11.61 2.69
N GLY A 135 20.80 -11.83 1.40
CA GLY A 135 20.55 -13.16 0.89
C GLY A 135 21.67 -14.07 1.38
N THR A 136 21.30 -15.29 1.78
CA THR A 136 22.21 -16.42 1.91
C THR A 136 23.12 -16.48 0.69
N MET A 137 24.27 -15.82 0.77
CA MET A 137 25.47 -16.28 0.09
C MET A 137 25.76 -17.60 0.77
N THR A 138 25.23 -18.68 0.21
CA THR A 138 25.91 -19.95 0.35
C THR A 138 27.28 -19.68 -0.27
N GLU A 139 28.26 -19.39 0.57
CA GLU A 139 29.66 -19.57 0.24
C GLU A 139 29.77 -21.05 -0.15
N VAL A 140 29.55 -21.33 -1.44
CA VAL A 140 29.89 -22.63 -2.00
C VAL A 140 31.40 -22.68 -2.03
N GLY A 141 31.95 -23.21 -0.93
CA GLY A 141 33.21 -23.91 -0.87
C GLY A 141 34.44 -23.12 -1.30
N LYS A 142 34.94 -22.28 -0.39
CA LYS A 142 36.39 -22.06 -0.27
C LYS A 142 36.91 -22.84 0.94
N ASP A 143 36.80 -24.16 0.89
CA ASP A 143 37.63 -25.04 1.71
C ASP A 143 38.81 -25.50 0.85
N GLU A 144 39.82 -24.63 0.76
CA GLU A 144 41.19 -25.10 0.69
C GLU A 144 41.56 -25.67 2.06
N ASN A 145 41.62 -26.99 2.22
CA ASN A 145 42.83 -27.68 2.69
C ASN A 145 42.63 -29.12 3.17
N LYS A 146 43.65 -29.93 2.82
CA LYS A 146 44.24 -31.06 3.55
C LYS A 146 43.43 -32.36 3.66
N THR A 147 43.85 -33.36 2.89
CA THR A 147 44.42 -34.58 3.48
C THR A 147 45.30 -35.32 2.48
N ASP A 148 46.53 -35.60 2.94
CA ASP A 148 47.56 -36.58 2.58
C ASP A 148 48.04 -36.77 1.12
#